data_AF-A0A382ZW51-F1
#
_entry.id   AF-A0A382ZW51-F1
#
_cell.length_a   1.000
_cell.length_b   1.000
_cell.length_c   1.000
_cell.angle_alpha   90.00
_cell.angle_beta   90.00
_cell.angle_gamma   90.00
#
_symmetry.space_group_name_H-M   'P 1'
#
loop_
_entity.id
_entity.type
_entity.pdbx_description
1 polymer ?
#
loop_
_entity_poly.entity_id
_entity_poly.type
_entity_poly.pdbx_seq_one_letter_code
_entity_poly.pdbx_strand_id
1 'polypeptide(L)'
;MLKLYKELKRRKVLKTLGVYAAAALIIIQVSDIVFPQLLFPEWTVRFVIILVILGFPVTFFFSWTYDLKREPEAVNNSEHSDVGLGKKSKGLLFPVTGFLTIVGVAFWFWYSLGSLSHGSEINNKIFKSIAVLYLDNQSNDQKDDKICAGLTTSITTAFSRLGRFKVKARTDVLKFKNRITSHKEIRDILGVDAFIEGS
;
A
#
# COMPACT_ATOMS: atom_id res chain seq x y z
N MET A 1 -20.61 -14.76 -26.50
CA MET A 1 -19.57 -13.70 -26.47
C MET A 1 -19.67 -12.68 -27.62
N LEU A 2 -19.93 -13.09 -28.87
CA LEU A 2 -19.92 -12.17 -30.02
C LEU A 2 -21.04 -11.10 -30.04
N LYS A 3 -22.19 -11.34 -29.40
CA LYS A 3 -23.28 -10.36 -29.26
C LYS A 3 -22.90 -9.17 -28.37
N LEU A 4 -22.35 -9.42 -27.17
CA LEU A 4 -21.88 -8.36 -26.26
C LEU A 4 -20.77 -7.50 -26.86
N TYR A 5 -19.83 -8.11 -27.58
CA TYR A 5 -18.76 -7.39 -28.28
C TYR A 5 -19.29 -6.53 -29.44
N LYS A 6 -20.27 -7.03 -30.20
CA LYS A 6 -20.96 -6.25 -31.24
C LYS A 6 -21.77 -5.09 -30.66
N GLU A 7 -22.46 -5.29 -29.53
CA GLU A 7 -23.20 -4.25 -28.82
C GLU A 7 -22.27 -3.15 -28.27
N LEU A 8 -21.12 -3.53 -27.68
CA LEU A 8 -20.11 -2.61 -27.15
C LEU A 8 -19.39 -1.82 -28.25
N LYS A 9 -19.14 -2.45 -29.41
CA LYS A 9 -18.54 -1.80 -30.58
C LYS A 9 -19.53 -0.87 -31.28
N ARG A 10 -20.81 -1.22 -31.37
CA ARG A 10 -21.86 -0.39 -31.99
C ARG A 10 -22.08 0.94 -31.26
N ARG A 11 -21.93 0.95 -29.93
CA ARG A 11 -22.14 2.13 -29.08
C ARG A 11 -20.88 2.97 -28.81
N LYS A 12 -19.77 2.73 -29.52
CA LYS A 12 -18.46 3.42 -29.33
C LYS A 12 -17.89 3.37 -27.90
N VAL A 13 -18.47 2.60 -26.98
CA VAL A 13 -18.07 2.50 -25.57
C VAL A 13 -16.62 2.03 -25.43
N LEU A 14 -16.17 1.13 -26.31
CA LEU A 14 -14.78 0.65 -26.36
C LEU A 14 -13.76 1.77 -26.66
N LYS A 15 -14.15 2.79 -27.44
CA LYS A 15 -13.27 3.93 -27.75
C LYS A 15 -13.07 4.81 -26.52
N THR A 16 -14.15 5.12 -25.81
CA THR A 16 -14.11 5.89 -24.56
C THR A 16 -13.35 5.14 -23.46
N LEU A 17 -13.57 3.82 -23.36
CA LEU A 17 -12.87 2.95 -22.43
C LEU A 17 -11.37 2.90 -22.70
N GLY A 18 -10.98 2.78 -23.98
CA GLY A 18 -9.58 2.78 -24.39
C GLY A 18 -8.88 4.12 -24.11
N VAL A 19 -9.55 5.25 -24.38
CA VAL A 19 -9.01 6.58 -24.06
C VAL A 19 -8.85 6.78 -22.55
N TYR A 20 -9.82 6.31 -21.76
CA TYR A 20 -9.74 6.35 -20.30
C TYR A 20 -8.57 5.50 -19.78
N ALA A 21 -8.43 4.27 -20.27
CA ALA A 21 -7.33 3.40 -19.88
C ALA A 21 -5.97 4.01 -20.23
N ALA A 22 -5.84 4.62 -21.41
CA ALA A 22 -4.62 5.33 -21.79
C ALA A 22 -4.32 6.51 -20.85
N ALA A 23 -5.31 7.36 -20.57
CA ALA A 23 -5.16 8.49 -19.65
C ALA A 23 -4.83 8.04 -18.21
N ALA A 24 -5.50 6.99 -17.72
CA ALA A 24 -5.26 6.38 -16.42
C ALA A 24 -3.82 5.87 -16.29
N LEU A 25 -3.32 5.17 -17.31
CA LEU A 25 -1.93 4.69 -17.33
C LEU A 25 -0.93 5.84 -17.30
N ILE A 26 -1.17 6.91 -18.05
CA ILE A 26 -0.32 8.10 -18.04
C ILE A 26 -0.31 8.74 -16.64
N ILE A 27 -1.47 8.93 -16.03
CA ILE A 27 -1.58 9.53 -14.69
C ILE A 27 -0.84 8.69 -13.65
N ILE A 28 -1.00 7.37 -13.69
CA ILE A 28 -0.32 6.45 -12.77
C ILE A 28 1.19 6.51 -12.98
N GLN A 29 1.69 6.42 -14.22
CA GLN A 29 3.12 6.48 -14.51
C GLN A 29 3.75 7.81 -14.09
N VAL A 30 3.10 8.93 -14.39
CA VAL A 30 3.59 10.25 -13.99
C VAL A 30 3.64 10.36 -12.48
N SER A 31 2.60 9.90 -11.78
CA SER A 31 2.57 9.92 -10.32
C SER A 31 3.67 9.06 -9.70
N ASP A 32 3.91 7.87 -10.25
CA ASP A 32 4.94 6.94 -9.78
C ASP A 32 6.37 7.48 -9.98
N ILE A 33 6.60 8.28 -11.02
CA ILE A 33 7.91 8.90 -11.28
C ILE A 33 8.11 10.15 -10.42
N VAL A 34 7.09 11.01 -10.35
CA VAL A 34 7.21 12.36 -9.76
C VAL A 34 7.06 12.31 -8.24
N PHE A 35 6.15 11.50 -7.71
CA PHE A 35 5.84 11.54 -6.27
C PHE A 35 6.98 11.09 -5.37
N PRO A 36 7.73 10.02 -5.69
CA PRO A 36 8.92 9.66 -4.91
C PRO A 36 9.99 10.74 -4.96
N GLN A 37 10.15 11.41 -6.11
CA GLN A 37 11.13 12.51 -6.27
C GLN A 37 10.75 13.74 -5.43
N LEU A 38 9.46 13.99 -5.26
CA LEU A 38 8.94 15.05 -4.39
C LEU A 38 8.90 14.64 -2.90
N LEU A 39 9.41 13.44 -2.55
CA LEU A 39 9.39 12.87 -1.20
C LEU A 39 7.98 12.75 -0.61
N PHE A 40 6.97 12.55 -1.47
CA PHE A 40 5.64 12.27 -0.99
C PHE A 40 5.60 10.88 -0.34
N PRO A 41 4.79 10.70 0.72
CA PRO A 41 4.59 9.39 1.32
C PRO A 41 4.09 8.35 0.31
N GLU A 42 4.50 7.09 0.45
CA GLU A 42 4.18 5.99 -0.47
C GLU A 42 2.67 5.73 -0.62
N TRP A 43 1.86 6.09 0.39
CA TRP A 43 0.41 5.96 0.32
C TRP A 43 -0.23 6.85 -0.76
N THR A 44 0.46 7.90 -1.20
CA THR A 44 -0.05 8.88 -2.16
C THR A 44 -0.29 8.26 -3.54
N VAL A 45 0.63 7.39 -3.99
CA VAL A 45 0.46 6.67 -5.27
C VAL A 45 -0.74 5.72 -5.19
N ARG A 46 -0.91 5.02 -4.06
CA ARG A 46 -2.07 4.14 -3.83
C ARG A 46 -3.38 4.93 -3.85
N PHE A 47 -3.39 6.14 -3.28
CA PHE A 47 -4.54 7.03 -3.31
C PHE A 47 -4.92 7.45 -4.74
N VAL A 48 -3.93 7.81 -5.57
CA VAL A 48 -4.17 8.13 -6.99
C VAL A 48 -4.78 6.94 -7.74
N ILE A 49 -4.29 5.73 -7.51
CA ILE A 49 -4.84 4.51 -8.12
C ILE A 49 -6.32 4.34 -7.74
N ILE A 50 -6.67 4.52 -6.46
CA ILE A 50 -8.06 4.44 -6.00
C ILE A 50 -8.93 5.50 -6.69
N LEU A 51 -8.44 6.73 -6.82
CA LEU A 51 -9.16 7.82 -7.48
C LEU A 51 -9.38 7.54 -8.97
N VAL A 52 -8.40 6.94 -9.64
CA VAL A 52 -8.52 6.45 -11.03
C VAL A 52 -9.52 5.30 -11.13
N ILE A 53 -9.61 4.40 -10.14
CA ILE A 53 -10.64 3.36 -10.14
C ILE A 53 -12.03 3.96 -9.92
N LEU A 54 -12.16 4.96 -9.06
CA LEU A 54 -13.43 5.67 -8.79
C LEU A 54 -13.88 6.57 -9.94
N GLY A 55 -12.95 7.12 -10.73
CA GLY A 55 -13.25 7.86 -11.95
C GLY A 55 -13.84 7.00 -13.07
N PHE A 56 -13.61 5.69 -13.03
CA PHE A 56 -14.11 4.76 -14.04
C PHE A 56 -15.65 4.64 -14.04
N PRO A 57 -16.33 4.38 -12.91
CA PRO A 57 -17.79 4.44 -12.84
C PRO A 57 -18.35 5.80 -13.31
N VAL A 58 -17.70 6.90 -12.92
CA VAL A 58 -18.15 8.25 -13.30
C VAL A 58 -18.11 8.43 -14.82
N THR A 59 -16.99 8.10 -15.46
CA THR A 59 -16.86 8.21 -16.93
C THR A 59 -17.80 7.24 -17.67
N PHE A 60 -18.05 6.06 -17.11
CA PHE A 60 -19.03 5.10 -17.66
C PHE A 60 -20.46 5.65 -17.61
N PHE A 61 -20.89 6.22 -16.48
CA PHE A 61 -22.20 6.86 -16.33
C PHE A 61 -22.34 8.12 -17.20
N PHE A 62 -21.29 8.95 -17.31
CA PHE A 62 -21.31 10.11 -18.21
C PHE A 62 -21.40 9.71 -19.67
N SER A 63 -20.68 8.65 -20.10
CA SER A 63 -20.84 8.11 -21.47
C SER A 63 -22.25 7.59 -21.72
N TRP A 64 -22.94 7.07 -20.70
CA TRP A 64 -24.32 6.61 -20.80
C TRP A 64 -25.31 7.78 -20.93
N THR A 65 -25.12 8.85 -20.15
CA THR A 65 -26.02 10.02 -20.17
C THR A 65 -25.83 10.94 -21.39
N TYR A 66 -24.60 11.10 -21.90
CA TYR A 66 -24.33 11.92 -23.08
C TYR A 66 -24.84 11.28 -24.39
N ASP A 67 -24.91 9.95 -24.46
CA ASP A 67 -25.44 9.23 -25.64
C ASP A 67 -26.98 9.31 -25.74
N LEU A 68 -27.69 9.62 -24.64
CA LEU A 68 -29.14 9.91 -24.67
C LEU A 68 -29.46 11.29 -25.27
N LYS A 69 -28.49 12.21 -25.36
CA LYS A 69 -28.74 13.59 -25.81
C LYS A 69 -28.33 13.86 -27.26
N ARG A 70 -27.99 12.81 -28.01
CA ARG A 70 -27.65 12.87 -29.43
C ARG A 70 -28.50 11.88 -30.23
N GLU A 71 -29.82 12.01 -30.16
CA GLU A 71 -30.61 11.70 -31.35
C GLU A 71 -30.44 12.87 -32.33
N PRO A 72 -30.04 12.62 -33.59
CA PRO A 72 -29.94 13.68 -34.56
C PRO A 72 -31.37 14.09 -34.94
N GLU A 73 -31.80 15.26 -34.51
CA GLU A 73 -32.90 15.96 -35.17
C GLU A 73 -32.49 16.18 -36.63
N ALA A 74 -32.92 15.27 -37.49
CA ALA A 74 -33.16 15.59 -38.88
C ALA A 74 -34.35 16.57 -38.89
N VAL A 75 -34.15 17.78 -39.40
CA VAL A 75 -35.08 18.58 -40.23
C VAL A 75 -34.53 20.00 -40.39
N ASN A 76 -34.01 20.24 -41.61
CA ASN A 76 -34.33 21.35 -42.52
C ASN A 76 -34.27 22.82 -42.05
N ASN A 77 -33.49 23.56 -42.84
CA ASN A 77 -33.71 24.95 -43.30
C ASN A 77 -33.44 26.16 -42.38
N SER A 78 -32.59 27.02 -42.98
CA SER A 78 -32.59 28.50 -43.00
C SER A 78 -32.38 29.29 -41.72
N GLU A 79 -31.37 30.15 -41.82
CA GLU A 79 -31.19 31.44 -41.17
C GLU A 79 -32.50 32.09 -40.68
N HIS A 80 -32.56 32.46 -39.39
CA HIS A 80 -32.83 33.84 -39.00
C HIS A 80 -32.57 34.08 -37.51
N SER A 81 -32.21 35.33 -37.27
CA SER A 81 -31.91 36.06 -36.05
C SER A 81 -33.01 36.07 -34.96
N ASP A 82 -32.52 36.35 -33.76
CA ASP A 82 -33.10 37.18 -32.70
C ASP A 82 -33.82 36.59 -31.47
N VAL A 83 -33.24 37.01 -30.33
CA VAL A 83 -33.71 37.20 -28.95
C VAL A 83 -34.91 36.42 -28.41
N GLY A 84 -34.66 35.70 -27.30
CA GLY A 84 -35.69 35.23 -26.38
C GLY A 84 -35.12 34.91 -25.00
N LEU A 85 -35.37 35.82 -24.05
CA LEU A 85 -35.04 35.72 -22.62
C LEU A 85 -35.49 34.40 -21.98
N GLY A 86 -34.64 33.87 -21.10
CA GLY A 86 -35.11 33.31 -19.83
C GLY A 86 -35.28 31.78 -19.74
N LYS A 87 -34.19 31.08 -19.39
CA LYS A 87 -34.27 30.03 -18.37
C LYS A 87 -32.89 29.78 -17.75
N LYS A 88 -32.71 30.22 -16.50
CA LYS A 88 -31.58 29.85 -15.64
C LYS A 88 -31.52 28.33 -15.51
N SER A 89 -30.71 27.65 -16.32
CA SER A 89 -30.41 26.23 -16.14
C SER A 89 -29.34 26.07 -15.05
N LYS A 90 -29.73 26.29 -13.79
CA LYS A 90 -28.95 25.80 -12.63
C LYS A 90 -29.09 24.28 -12.49
N GLY A 91 -28.78 23.54 -13.55
CA GLY A 91 -29.04 22.09 -13.66
C GLY A 91 -27.83 21.26 -14.08
N LEU A 92 -26.62 21.82 -14.09
CA LEU A 92 -25.40 21.07 -14.45
C LEU A 92 -24.16 21.48 -13.65
N LEU A 93 -24.32 22.13 -12.50
CA LEU A 93 -23.22 22.43 -11.57
C LEU A 93 -23.30 21.63 -10.27
N PHE A 94 -24.46 21.06 -9.95
CA PHE A 94 -24.68 20.27 -8.74
C PHE A 94 -24.04 18.87 -8.73
N PRO A 95 -23.93 18.09 -9.83
CA PRO A 95 -23.31 16.77 -9.73
C PRO A 95 -21.78 16.85 -9.57
N VAL A 96 -21.15 17.88 -10.15
CA VAL A 96 -19.69 18.06 -10.09
C VAL A 96 -19.24 18.58 -8.73
N THR A 97 -19.99 19.51 -8.13
CA THR A 97 -19.72 20.00 -6.77
C THR A 97 -19.96 18.91 -5.73
N GLY A 98 -21.02 18.10 -5.87
CA GLY A 98 -21.26 16.95 -5.01
C GLY A 98 -20.10 15.94 -5.02
N PHE A 99 -19.63 15.57 -6.22
CA PHE A 99 -18.49 14.66 -6.35
C PHE A 99 -17.21 15.23 -5.74
N LEU A 100 -16.92 16.52 -5.96
CA LEU A 100 -15.74 17.18 -5.42
C LEU A 100 -15.76 17.22 -3.87
N THR A 101 -16.92 17.45 -3.27
CA THR A 101 -17.08 17.41 -1.82
C THR A 101 -16.92 16.01 -1.24
N ILE A 102 -17.43 14.98 -1.91
CA ILE A 102 -17.26 13.58 -1.49
C ILE A 102 -15.79 13.17 -1.55
N VAL A 103 -15.07 13.56 -2.61
CA VAL A 103 -13.62 13.31 -2.73
C VAL A 103 -12.85 14.05 -1.64
N GLY A 104 -13.21 15.30 -1.34
CA GLY A 104 -12.60 16.07 -0.25
C GLY A 104 -12.84 15.47 1.14
N VAL A 105 -14.05 15.01 1.42
CA VAL A 105 -14.41 14.35 2.69
C VAL A 105 -13.74 12.98 2.80
N ALA A 106 -13.70 12.20 1.71
CA ALA A 106 -12.97 10.94 1.66
C ALA A 106 -11.47 11.16 1.88
N PHE A 107 -10.89 12.21 1.30
CA PHE A 107 -9.50 12.60 1.53
C PHE A 107 -9.25 12.99 2.99
N TRP A 108 -10.12 13.81 3.59
CA TRP A 108 -10.01 14.20 5.00
C TRP A 108 -10.14 12.99 5.94
N PHE A 109 -11.13 12.12 5.69
CA PHE A 109 -11.34 10.90 6.46
C PHE A 109 -10.19 9.92 6.29
N TRP A 110 -9.66 9.75 5.07
CA TRP A 110 -8.50 8.90 4.80
C TRP A 110 -7.21 9.46 5.42
N TYR A 111 -7.01 10.78 5.41
CA TYR A 111 -5.88 11.41 6.08
C TYR A 111 -5.98 11.23 7.60
N SER A 112 -7.18 11.41 8.17
CA SER A 112 -7.45 11.20 9.59
C SER A 112 -7.30 9.74 10.00
N LEU A 113 -7.79 8.79 9.20
CA LEU A 113 -7.72 7.34 9.47
C LEU A 113 -6.36 6.75 9.10
N GLY A 114 -5.62 7.37 8.17
CA GLY A 114 -4.28 7.00 7.76
C GLY A 114 -3.24 7.17 8.86
N SER A 115 -3.49 8.04 9.84
CA SER A 115 -2.68 8.10 11.08
C SER A 115 -2.82 6.84 11.95
N LEU A 116 -3.94 6.11 11.83
CA LEU A 116 -4.20 4.85 12.51
C LEU A 116 -3.88 3.63 11.64
N SER A 117 -3.92 3.79 10.30
CA SER A 117 -3.74 2.70 9.32
C SER A 117 -2.33 2.62 8.69
N HIS A 118 -1.40 3.54 8.98
CA HIS A 118 0.03 3.37 8.68
C HIS A 118 0.75 2.40 9.64
N GLY A 119 0.00 1.43 10.18
CA GLY A 119 0.54 0.11 10.50
C GLY A 119 0.56 -0.76 9.23
N SER A 120 1.05 -0.24 8.10
CA SER A 120 1.45 -1.12 7.01
C SER A 120 2.50 -2.06 7.57
N GLU A 121 2.24 -3.35 7.45
CA GLU A 121 3.17 -4.45 7.64
C GLU A 121 4.40 -4.35 6.72
N ILE A 122 5.12 -3.23 6.73
CA ILE A 122 6.57 -3.37 6.76
C ILE A 122 6.81 -4.04 8.09
N ASN A 123 7.28 -5.27 7.98
CA ASN A 123 7.83 -6.14 8.98
C ASN A 123 8.98 -5.47 9.76
N ASN A 124 8.78 -4.26 10.29
CA ASN A 124 9.32 -3.88 11.58
C ASN A 124 8.57 -4.72 12.62
N LYS A 125 8.79 -6.05 12.60
CA LYS A 125 9.01 -6.71 13.87
C LYS A 125 10.17 -5.94 14.48
N ILE A 126 9.82 -4.89 15.23
CA ILE A 126 10.74 -4.28 16.18
C ILE A 126 11.16 -5.48 17.00
N PHE A 127 12.35 -5.99 16.74
CA PHE A 127 12.92 -7.09 17.48
C PHE A 127 12.93 -6.61 18.92
N LYS A 128 11.97 -7.09 19.72
CA LYS A 128 11.80 -6.66 21.12
C LYS A 128 12.54 -7.61 22.02
N SER A 129 12.84 -8.82 21.54
CA SER A 129 13.47 -9.87 22.31
C SER A 129 14.60 -10.54 21.53
N ILE A 130 15.73 -10.73 22.21
CA ILE A 130 16.92 -11.38 21.65
C ILE A 130 17.46 -12.40 22.65
N ALA A 131 17.92 -13.55 22.15
CA ALA A 131 18.69 -14.50 22.93
C ALA A 131 20.11 -14.63 22.36
N VAL A 132 21.11 -14.74 23.22
CA VAL A 132 22.47 -15.09 22.82
C VAL A 132 22.68 -16.54 23.27
N LEU A 133 22.80 -17.47 22.32
CA LEU A 133 23.08 -18.86 22.61
C LEU A 133 24.56 -19.03 22.99
N TYR A 134 24.89 -20.18 23.58
CA TYR A 134 26.28 -20.52 23.89
C TYR A 134 27.06 -20.66 22.60
N LEU A 135 28.17 -19.94 22.51
CA LEU A 135 29.11 -20.12 21.40
C LEU A 135 29.77 -21.50 21.50
N ASP A 136 29.87 -22.19 20.37
CA ASP A 136 30.42 -23.53 20.27
C ASP A 136 31.95 -23.49 20.14
N ASN A 137 32.65 -24.26 20.96
CA ASN A 137 34.10 -24.39 20.81
C ASN A 137 34.43 -25.34 19.65
N GLN A 138 35.01 -24.80 18.57
CA GLN A 138 35.50 -25.58 17.42
C GLN A 138 37.01 -25.89 17.53
N SER A 139 37.67 -25.43 18.60
CA SER A 139 39.07 -25.71 18.91
C SER A 139 39.20 -27.02 19.68
N ASN A 140 40.39 -27.61 19.63
CA ASN A 140 40.71 -28.84 20.37
C ASN A 140 41.22 -28.56 21.79
N ASP A 141 41.30 -27.29 22.21
CA ASP A 141 41.68 -26.88 23.56
C ASP A 141 40.45 -26.65 24.44
N GLN A 142 40.40 -27.33 25.59
CA GLN A 142 39.34 -27.19 26.59
C GLN A 142 39.33 -25.79 27.26
N LYS A 143 40.43 -25.03 27.19
CA LYS A 143 40.47 -23.64 27.67
C LYS A 143 39.52 -22.74 26.88
N ASP A 144 39.34 -23.02 25.60
CA ASP A 144 38.52 -22.21 24.70
C ASP A 144 37.02 -22.29 25.06
N ASP A 145 36.57 -23.37 25.73
CA ASP A 145 35.21 -23.47 26.29
C ASP A 145 34.90 -22.32 27.27
N LYS A 146 35.89 -21.95 28.10
CA LYS A 146 35.73 -20.85 29.06
C LYS A 146 35.72 -19.50 28.35
N ILE A 147 36.46 -19.38 27.24
CA ILE A 147 36.49 -18.18 26.41
C ILE A 147 35.14 -18.01 25.71
N CYS A 148 34.60 -19.03 25.05
CA CYS A 148 33.28 -19.02 24.41
C CYS A 148 32.18 -18.65 25.42
N ALA A 149 32.23 -19.18 26.64
CA ALA A 149 31.31 -18.81 27.72
C ALA A 149 31.46 -17.33 28.15
N GLY A 150 32.69 -16.82 28.21
CA GLY A 150 32.98 -15.42 28.52
C GLY A 150 32.50 -14.47 27.43
N LEU A 151 32.72 -14.81 26.17
CA LEU A 151 32.25 -14.07 24.99
C LEU A 151 30.72 -14.02 24.94
N THR A 152 30.06 -15.17 25.12
CA THR A 152 28.59 -15.25 25.22
C THR A 152 28.07 -14.29 26.29
N THR A 153 28.70 -14.26 27.46
CA THR A 153 28.32 -13.39 28.57
C THR A 153 28.57 -11.91 28.26
N SER A 154 29.67 -11.59 27.59
CA SER A 154 30.05 -10.23 27.19
C SER A 154 29.07 -9.68 26.16
N ILE A 155 28.70 -10.47 25.16
CA ILE A 155 27.71 -10.13 24.14
C ILE A 155 26.33 -9.94 24.80
N THR A 156 25.90 -10.88 25.65
CA THR A 156 24.63 -10.77 26.40
C THR A 156 24.57 -9.47 27.22
N THR A 157 25.69 -9.12 27.86
CA THR A 157 25.81 -7.88 28.65
C THR A 157 25.75 -6.64 27.76
N ALA A 158 26.43 -6.65 26.62
CA ALA A 158 26.39 -5.55 25.65
C ALA A 158 24.96 -5.30 25.14
N PHE A 159 24.24 -6.35 24.72
CA PHE A 159 22.84 -6.23 24.32
C PHE A 159 21.92 -5.76 25.44
N SER A 160 22.17 -6.20 26.67
CA SER A 160 21.38 -5.78 27.84
C SER A 160 21.58 -4.29 28.14
N ARG A 161 22.80 -3.76 27.96
CA ARG A 161 23.11 -2.33 28.16
C ARG A 161 22.47 -1.40 27.13
N LEU A 162 22.17 -1.89 25.93
CA LEU A 162 21.48 -1.09 24.91
C LEU A 162 20.06 -0.70 25.34
N GLY A 163 19.43 -1.44 26.25
CA GLY A 163 18.08 -1.14 26.76
C GLY A 163 16.96 -1.22 25.73
N ARG A 164 17.27 -1.61 24.48
CA ARG A 164 16.31 -1.70 23.37
C ARG A 164 15.69 -3.09 23.20
N PHE A 165 16.33 -4.11 23.78
CA PHE A 165 15.93 -5.51 23.63
C PHE A 165 15.72 -6.15 25.00
N LYS A 166 14.66 -6.94 25.14
CA LYS A 166 14.47 -7.89 26.23
C LYS A 166 15.38 -9.09 25.98
N VAL A 167 16.56 -9.06 26.59
CA VAL A 167 17.54 -10.13 26.48
C VAL A 167 17.12 -11.31 27.34
N LYS A 168 17.14 -12.54 26.79
CA LYS A 168 16.85 -13.76 27.55
C LYS A 168 17.97 -14.05 28.55
N ALA A 169 17.59 -14.56 29.73
CA ALA A 169 18.56 -14.87 30.76
C ALA A 169 19.43 -16.05 30.35
N ARG A 170 20.67 -16.08 30.85
CA ARG A 170 21.63 -17.18 30.61
C ARG A 170 21.06 -18.56 30.99
N THR A 171 20.23 -18.62 32.03
CA THR A 171 19.54 -19.84 32.47
C THR A 171 18.54 -20.36 31.44
N ASP A 172 17.89 -19.48 30.69
CA ASP A 172 16.88 -19.85 29.69
C ASP A 172 17.53 -20.52 28.48
N VAL A 173 18.76 -20.12 28.14
CA VAL A 173 19.48 -20.63 26.98
C VAL A 173 20.37 -21.84 27.30
N LEU A 174 20.57 -22.17 28.58
CA LEU A 174 21.44 -23.27 29.04
C LEU A 174 21.04 -24.64 28.47
N LYS A 175 19.74 -24.87 28.26
CA LYS A 175 19.21 -26.11 27.68
C LYS A 175 19.62 -26.37 26.23
N PHE A 176 20.08 -25.34 25.51
CA PHE A 176 20.54 -25.45 24.12
C PHE A 176 22.06 -25.67 24.01
N LYS A 177 22.80 -25.59 25.13
CA LYS A 177 24.24 -25.81 25.12
C LYS A 177 24.54 -27.25 24.68
N ASN A 178 25.44 -27.41 23.71
CA ASN A 178 25.87 -28.70 23.15
C ASN A 178 24.71 -29.55 22.58
N ARG A 179 23.64 -28.92 22.10
CA ARG A 179 22.52 -29.61 21.45
C ARG A 179 22.29 -29.08 20.05
N ILE A 180 22.14 -30.01 19.10
CA ILE A 180 21.67 -29.70 17.76
C ILE A 180 20.18 -29.44 17.86
N THR A 181 19.78 -28.19 17.68
CA THR A 181 18.38 -27.75 17.84
C THR A 181 17.97 -26.96 16.61
N SER A 182 16.76 -27.15 16.11
CA SER A 182 16.30 -26.41 14.93
C SER A 182 16.00 -24.95 15.26
N HIS A 183 16.21 -24.04 14.30
CA HIS A 183 15.88 -22.61 14.47
C HIS A 183 14.43 -22.39 14.90
N LYS A 184 13.49 -23.23 14.44
CA LYS A 184 12.08 -23.15 14.81
C LYS A 184 11.86 -23.48 16.28
N GLU A 185 12.46 -24.58 16.75
CA GLU A 185 12.34 -25.04 18.13
C GLU A 185 12.94 -24.04 19.12
N ILE A 186 14.09 -23.44 18.80
CA ILE A 186 14.71 -22.39 19.62
C ILE A 186 13.75 -21.21 19.80
N ARG A 187 13.11 -20.77 18.71
CA ARG A 187 12.15 -19.66 18.74
C ARG A 187 10.89 -20.01 19.52
N ASP A 188 10.35 -21.21 19.34
CA ASP A 188 9.14 -21.66 20.03
C ASP A 188 9.36 -21.78 21.55
N ILE A 189 10.53 -22.30 21.95
CA ILE A 189 10.86 -22.52 23.36
C ILE A 189 11.29 -21.21 24.06
N LEU A 190 12.11 -20.39 23.41
CA LEU A 190 12.59 -19.13 24.02
C LEU A 190 11.59 -18.00 23.86
N GLY A 191 10.69 -18.04 22.88
CA GLY A 191 9.77 -16.96 22.56
C GLY A 191 10.52 -15.67 22.23
N VAL A 192 11.54 -15.76 21.35
CA VAL A 192 12.36 -14.62 20.91
C VAL A 192 12.15 -14.26 19.45
N ASP A 193 12.31 -12.98 19.14
CA ASP A 193 12.22 -12.46 17.78
C ASP A 193 13.47 -12.80 16.97
N ALA A 194 14.64 -12.76 17.62
CA ALA A 194 15.94 -13.12 17.07
C ALA A 194 16.79 -13.85 18.10
N PHE A 195 17.78 -14.60 17.62
CA PHE A 195 18.83 -15.16 18.45
C PHE A 195 20.18 -15.12 17.74
N ILE A 196 21.25 -15.18 18.52
CA ILE A 196 22.64 -15.21 18.04
C ILE A 196 23.23 -16.57 18.37
N GLU A 197 23.84 -17.20 17.37
CA GLU A 197 24.62 -18.43 17.45
C GLU A 197 25.98 -18.21 16.76
N GLY A 198 26.98 -19.01 17.12
CA GLY A 198 28.33 -18.89 16.55
C GLY A 198 29.32 -19.82 17.24
N SER A 199 30.56 -19.81 16.74
CA SER A 199 31.70 -20.56 17.27
C SER A 199 32.87 -19.66 17.57
#